data_AF-R7W093-F1
#
_entry.id   AF-R7W093-F1
#
_cell.length_a   1.000
_cell.length_b   1.000
_cell.length_c   1.000
_cell.angle_alpha   90.00
_cell.angle_beta   90.00
_cell.angle_gamma   90.00
#
_symmetry.space_group_name_H-M   'P 1'
#
loop_
_entity.id
_entity.type
_entity.pdbx_description
1 polymer ?
#
loop_
_entity_poly.entity_id
_entity_poly.type
_entity_poly.pdbx_seq_one_letter_code
_entity_poly.pdbx_strand_id
1 'polypeptide(L)'
;MAVNGQMAVFDASTLDALQLVQIPPATPKLANKMYGCCCRMEEFNYAHLVALPSKLVLVRTTVKSSRPVAFTIFELVSAPDGRLAWRMVADAGNYELFVDGYHTTFMENDGANGGGTWIYVHETQYLAYTTAYRYSVQHKKLECVYKSPKGASPEFSTKSTWFVP
;
A
#
# COMPACT_ATOMS: atom_id res chain seq x y z
N MET A 1 -19.44 13.28 12.74
CA MET A 1 -18.25 13.12 13.62
C MET A 1 -17.11 12.64 12.77
N ALA A 2 -16.02 13.41 12.67
CA ALA A 2 -14.82 12.96 11.97
C ALA A 2 -14.19 11.83 12.79
N VAL A 3 -14.16 10.62 12.22
CA VAL A 3 -13.34 9.55 12.79
C VAL A 3 -11.90 10.01 12.59
N ASN A 4 -11.15 10.25 13.67
CA ASN A 4 -9.79 10.82 13.60
C ASN A 4 -8.75 9.90 12.91
N GLY A 5 -9.18 8.84 12.21
CA GLY A 5 -8.34 7.98 11.37
C GLY A 5 -7.25 7.20 12.12
N GLN A 6 -7.20 7.29 13.45
CA GLN A 6 -6.13 6.71 14.27
C GLN A 6 -6.03 5.20 14.06
N MET A 7 -4.80 4.70 14.12
CA MET A 7 -4.45 3.30 13.99
C MET A 7 -4.10 2.75 15.37
N ALA A 8 -4.59 1.56 15.71
CA ALA A 8 -4.28 0.91 16.98
C ALA A 8 -3.20 -0.15 16.77
N VAL A 9 -2.21 -0.15 17.65
CA VAL A 9 -1.19 -1.21 17.76
C VAL A 9 -1.67 -2.19 18.82
N PHE A 10 -1.72 -3.46 18.45
CA PHE A 10 -2.17 -4.53 19.33
C PHE A 10 -1.01 -5.46 19.67
N ASP A 11 -1.02 -5.99 20.88
CA ASP A 11 -0.21 -7.14 21.22
C ASP A 11 -0.69 -8.36 20.41
N ALA A 12 0.22 -9.03 19.71
CA ALA A 12 -0.15 -10.15 18.84
C ALA A 12 -0.62 -11.39 19.62
N SER A 13 -0.22 -11.54 20.88
CA SER A 13 -0.56 -12.68 21.72
C SER A 13 -1.83 -12.45 22.53
N THR A 14 -2.03 -11.26 23.08
CA THR A 14 -3.17 -10.94 23.94
C THR A 14 -4.30 -10.21 23.23
N LEU A 15 -4.02 -9.63 22.05
CA LEU A 15 -4.91 -8.72 21.32
C LEU A 15 -5.26 -7.46 22.10
N ASP A 16 -4.50 -7.12 23.14
CA ASP A 16 -4.68 -5.88 23.88
C ASP A 16 -4.18 -4.70 23.06
N ALA A 17 -4.92 -3.60 23.10
CA ALA A 17 -4.51 -2.34 22.48
C ALA A 17 -3.35 -1.74 23.30
N LEU A 18 -2.15 -1.73 22.73
CA LEU A 18 -0.94 -1.20 23.37
C LEU A 18 -0.84 0.32 23.21
N GLN A 19 -1.07 0.82 22.00
CA GLN A 19 -0.93 2.25 21.71
C GLN A 19 -1.80 2.68 20.52
N LEU A 20 -2.34 3.90 20.57
CA LEU A 20 -2.90 4.58 19.42
C LEU A 20 -1.83 5.39 18.70
N VAL A 21 -1.68 5.15 17.40
CA VAL A 21 -0.79 5.85 16.49
C VAL A 21 -1.63 6.74 15.58
N GLN A 22 -1.22 8.00 15.42
CA GLN A 22 -1.91 8.91 14.50
C GLN A 22 -1.79 8.44 13.05
N ILE A 23 -2.65 8.94 12.17
CA ILE A 23 -2.49 8.69 10.73
C ILE A 23 -1.10 9.16 10.25
N PRO A 24 -0.55 8.53 9.20
CA PRO A 24 0.67 9.01 8.57
C PRO A 24 0.57 10.50 8.22
N PRO A 25 1.66 11.28 8.39
CA PRO A 25 1.65 12.72 8.10
C PRO A 25 1.11 13.05 6.71
N ALA A 26 0.45 14.21 6.59
CA ALA A 26 -0.09 14.73 5.34
C ALA A 26 -0.98 13.73 4.57
N THR A 27 -1.83 12.97 5.27
CA THR A 27 -2.73 11.96 4.68
C THR A 27 -4.20 12.38 4.84
N PRO A 28 -4.68 13.39 4.10
CA PRO A 28 -6.09 13.74 4.10
C PRO A 28 -6.91 12.63 3.43
N LYS A 29 -8.21 12.52 3.78
CA LYS A 29 -9.15 11.59 3.13
C LYS A 29 -8.64 10.14 3.11
N LEU A 30 -8.18 9.66 4.26
CA LEU A 30 -7.76 8.28 4.43
C LEU A 30 -8.97 7.34 4.34
N ALA A 31 -8.92 6.40 3.41
CA ALA A 31 -9.87 5.33 3.24
C ALA A 31 -9.28 4.01 3.78
N ASN A 32 -10.13 3.19 4.39
CA ASN A 32 -9.80 1.85 4.86
C ASN A 32 -10.18 0.74 3.86
N LYS A 33 -10.77 1.10 2.72
CA LYS A 33 -10.96 0.21 1.57
C LYS A 33 -10.61 0.94 0.27
N MET A 34 -9.82 0.30 -0.59
CA MET A 34 -9.48 0.87 -1.91
C MET A 34 -10.72 0.85 -2.82
N TYR A 35 -11.54 -0.21 -2.70
CA TYR A 35 -12.73 -0.43 -3.53
C TYR A 35 -13.95 -0.71 -2.64
N GLY A 36 -15.01 0.09 -2.82
CA GLY A 36 -16.21 0.16 -1.98
C GLY A 36 -16.91 1.52 -2.14
N CYS A 37 -17.83 1.92 -1.24
CA CYS A 37 -18.57 3.22 -1.26
C CYS A 37 -17.71 4.49 -1.46
N CYS A 38 -16.38 4.39 -1.37
CA CYS A 38 -15.42 5.43 -1.72
C CYS A 38 -15.39 5.77 -3.23
N CYS A 39 -16.06 5.00 -4.09
CA CYS A 39 -16.21 5.29 -5.52
C CYS A 39 -16.92 6.62 -5.86
N ARG A 40 -17.43 7.34 -4.85
CA ARG A 40 -17.95 8.72 -4.99
C ARG A 40 -16.88 9.80 -4.80
N MET A 41 -15.69 9.47 -4.30
CA MET A 41 -14.62 10.44 -4.08
C MET A 41 -13.74 10.56 -5.32
N GLU A 42 -13.52 11.79 -5.78
CA GLU A 42 -12.61 12.06 -6.90
C GLU A 42 -11.16 11.70 -6.56
N GLU A 43 -10.75 11.95 -5.31
CA GLU A 43 -9.41 11.72 -4.80
C GLU A 43 -9.43 11.30 -3.34
N PHE A 44 -8.71 10.23 -3.01
CA PHE A 44 -8.54 9.72 -1.65
C PHE A 44 -7.19 9.01 -1.47
N ASN A 45 -6.80 8.79 -0.22
CA ASN A 45 -5.60 8.04 0.13
C ASN A 45 -5.98 6.68 0.71
N TYR A 46 -5.37 5.61 0.24
CA TYR A 46 -5.55 4.27 0.76
C TYR A 46 -4.28 3.79 1.45
N ALA A 47 -4.40 3.21 2.64
CA ALA A 47 -3.26 2.67 3.37
C ALA A 47 -3.22 1.15 3.29
N HIS A 48 -2.06 0.65 2.90
CA HIS A 48 -1.71 -0.75 2.96
C HIS A 48 -0.66 -0.98 4.03
N LEU A 49 -0.81 -2.02 4.83
CA LEU A 49 0.15 -2.36 5.87
C LEU A 49 0.89 -3.64 5.48
N VAL A 50 2.21 -3.65 5.66
CA VAL A 50 3.07 -4.81 5.40
C VAL A 50 4.09 -4.97 6.51
N ALA A 51 4.08 -6.14 7.16
CA ALA A 51 5.07 -6.53 8.15
C ALA A 51 6.26 -7.18 7.44
N LEU A 52 7.34 -6.43 7.29
CA LEU A 52 8.62 -6.96 6.81
C LEU A 52 9.37 -7.60 7.99
N PRO A 53 10.36 -8.48 7.74
CA PRO A 53 11.03 -9.23 8.81
C PRO A 53 11.60 -8.38 9.96
N SER A 54 12.06 -7.14 9.68
CA SER A 54 12.66 -6.26 10.68
C SER A 54 11.88 -4.97 10.98
N LYS A 55 10.79 -4.69 10.25
CA LYS A 55 10.07 -3.42 10.34
C LYS A 55 8.63 -3.51 9.85
N LEU A 56 7.79 -2.65 10.38
CA LEU A 56 6.42 -2.46 9.90
C LEU A 56 6.37 -1.27 8.95
N VAL A 57 5.88 -1.50 7.74
CA VAL A 57 5.78 -0.48 6.69
C VAL A 57 4.31 -0.26 6.32
N LEU A 58 3.97 1.00 6.06
CA LEU A 58 2.69 1.42 5.51
C LEU A 58 2.91 2.05 4.14
N VAL A 59 2.23 1.53 3.11
CA VAL A 59 2.20 2.10 1.78
C VAL A 59 0.91 2.90 1.61
N ARG A 60 1.05 4.21 1.50
CA ARG A 60 -0.04 5.10 1.13
C ARG A 60 -0.13 5.17 -0.39
N THR A 61 -1.27 4.78 -0.94
CA THR A 61 -1.63 4.92 -2.34
C THR A 61 -2.58 6.10 -2.50
N THR A 62 -2.20 7.11 -3.27
CA THR A 62 -3.12 8.18 -3.67
C THR A 62 -3.88 7.70 -4.90
N VAL A 63 -5.20 7.70 -4.82
CA VAL A 63 -6.11 7.25 -5.88
C VAL A 63 -6.88 8.46 -6.40
N LYS A 64 -6.86 8.65 -7.71
CA LYS A 64 -7.65 9.67 -8.41
C LYS A 64 -8.45 9.05 -9.55
N SER A 65 -9.74 9.33 -9.62
CA SER A 65 -10.64 8.78 -10.65
C SER A 65 -10.54 7.24 -10.75
N SER A 66 -10.55 6.57 -9.59
CA SER A 66 -10.39 5.12 -9.41
C SER A 66 -9.03 4.52 -9.76
N ARG A 67 -8.03 5.34 -10.13
CA ARG A 67 -6.68 4.87 -10.51
C ARG A 67 -5.61 5.28 -9.51
N PRO A 68 -4.62 4.44 -9.22
CA PRO A 68 -3.45 4.87 -8.46
C PRO A 68 -2.66 5.92 -9.24
N VAL A 69 -2.23 6.99 -8.57
CA VAL A 69 -1.44 8.07 -9.19
C VAL A 69 -0.14 8.39 -8.44
N ALA A 70 -0.05 8.04 -7.16
CA ALA A 70 1.16 8.25 -6.37
C ALA A 70 1.24 7.25 -5.21
N PHE A 71 2.47 6.98 -4.77
CA PHE A 71 2.76 6.11 -3.64
C PHE A 71 3.70 6.80 -2.67
N THR A 72 3.54 6.51 -1.39
CA THR A 72 4.41 7.01 -0.33
C THR A 72 4.57 5.93 0.72
N ILE A 73 5.81 5.71 1.17
CA ILE A 73 6.15 4.67 2.12
C ILE A 73 6.42 5.31 3.47
N PHE A 74 5.86 4.71 4.52
CA PHE A 74 6.10 5.07 5.90
C PHE A 74 6.58 3.86 6.68
N GLU A 75 7.54 4.05 7.57
CA GLU A 75 8.00 3.06 8.54
C GLU A 75 7.43 3.42 9.91
N LEU A 76 6.94 2.43 10.66
CA LEU A 76 6.58 2.62 12.05
C LEU A 76 7.85 2.61 12.91
N VAL A 77 8.10 3.70 13.61
CA VAL A 77 9.30 3.87 14.45
C VAL A 77 8.93 4.26 15.87
N SER A 78 9.79 3.88 16.82
CA SER A 78 9.71 4.37 18.20
C SER A 78 10.41 5.71 18.31
N ALA A 79 9.71 6.74 18.77
CA ALA A 79 10.28 8.03 19.07
C ALA A 79 11.09 7.99 20.38
N PRO A 80 11.97 8.98 20.66
CA PRO A 80 12.78 9.01 21.88
C PRO A 80 11.97 8.98 23.19
N ASP A 81 10.70 9.41 23.14
CA ASP A 81 9.76 9.38 24.27
C ASP A 81 9.03 8.03 24.43
N GLY A 82 9.40 7.03 23.62
CA GLY A 82 8.79 5.70 23.59
C GLY A 82 7.49 5.60 22.80
N ARG A 83 7.00 6.69 22.18
CA ARG A 83 5.77 6.66 21.40
C ARG A 83 6.03 6.20 19.97
N LEU A 84 5.18 5.30 19.47
CA LEU A 84 5.18 4.90 18.07
C LEU A 84 4.65 6.01 17.16
N ALA A 85 5.34 6.23 16.03
CA ALA A 85 4.96 7.20 15.01
C ALA A 85 5.35 6.74 13.60
N TRP A 86 4.62 7.21 12.59
CA TRP A 86 4.94 6.99 11.19
C TRP A 86 6.01 7.97 10.71
N ARG A 87 7.11 7.44 10.18
CA ARG A 87 8.17 8.21 9.53
C ARG A 87 8.15 7.94 8.03
N MET A 88 8.09 8.99 7.20
CA MET A 88 8.21 8.83 5.76
C MET A 88 9.62 8.32 5.41
N VAL A 89 9.71 7.33 4.54
CA VAL A 89 10.97 6.71 4.09
C VAL A 89 11.04 6.69 2.56
N ALA A 90 12.25 6.63 2.03
CA ALA A 90 12.50 6.63 0.59
C ALA A 90 12.14 5.30 -0.08
N ASP A 91 12.27 4.18 0.64
CA ASP A 91 12.01 2.84 0.13
C ASP A 91 11.65 1.87 1.29
N ALA A 92 11.37 0.62 0.94
CA ALA A 92 11.12 -0.47 1.89
C ALA A 92 12.39 -1.28 2.20
N GLY A 93 13.58 -0.81 1.84
CA GLY A 93 14.83 -1.57 1.87
C GLY A 93 14.93 -2.54 0.69
N ASN A 94 15.45 -3.75 0.94
CA ASN A 94 15.65 -4.80 -0.07
C ASN A 94 14.36 -5.56 -0.43
N TYR A 95 13.19 -4.93 -0.27
CA TYR A 95 11.92 -5.57 -0.51
C TYR A 95 11.16 -4.89 -1.63
N GLU A 96 10.57 -5.70 -2.50
CA GLU A 96 9.52 -5.31 -3.42
C GLU A 96 8.16 -5.56 -2.77
N LEU A 97 7.20 -4.69 -3.07
CA LEU A 97 5.88 -4.71 -2.44
C LEU A 97 4.80 -5.00 -3.48
N PHE A 98 3.90 -5.93 -3.17
CA PHE A 98 2.74 -6.25 -4.01
C PHE A 98 1.49 -5.84 -3.27
N VAL A 99 0.73 -4.89 -3.82
CA VAL A 99 -0.47 -4.32 -3.23
C VAL A 99 -1.68 -4.60 -4.13
N ASP A 100 -2.78 -5.03 -3.54
CA ASP A 100 -4.10 -5.03 -4.20
C ASP A 100 -5.14 -4.31 -3.32
N GLY A 101 -6.40 -4.32 -3.76
CA GLY A 101 -7.49 -3.69 -3.02
C GLY A 101 -7.74 -4.21 -1.59
N TYR A 102 -7.11 -5.32 -1.18
CA TYR A 102 -7.38 -6.07 0.04
C TYR A 102 -6.12 -6.47 0.83
N HIS A 103 -5.01 -6.75 0.15
CA HIS A 103 -3.82 -7.38 0.71
C HIS A 103 -2.55 -6.64 0.31
N THR A 104 -1.51 -6.84 1.10
CA THR A 104 -0.16 -6.43 0.74
C THR A 104 0.83 -7.49 1.18
N THR A 105 1.67 -7.89 0.23
CA THR A 105 2.72 -8.90 0.42
C THR A 105 4.06 -8.32 -0.04
N PHE A 106 5.14 -9.04 0.23
CA PHE A 106 6.48 -8.62 -0.13
C PHE A 106 7.31 -9.79 -0.68
N MET A 107 8.37 -9.45 -1.40
CA MET A 107 9.42 -10.37 -1.83
C MET A 107 10.77 -9.72 -1.56
N GLU A 108 11.74 -10.51 -1.10
CA GLU A 108 13.13 -10.06 -0.99
C GLU A 108 13.73 -9.92 -2.40
N ASN A 109 14.40 -8.79 -2.63
CA ASN A 109 15.12 -8.53 -3.86
C ASN A 109 16.59 -8.89 -3.62
N ASP A 110 17.03 -10.02 -4.20
CA ASP A 110 18.38 -10.60 -4.08
C ASP A 110 19.49 -9.77 -4.77
N GLY A 111 19.38 -8.44 -4.77
CA GLY A 111 20.40 -7.52 -5.28
C GLY A 111 20.42 -7.37 -6.80
N ALA A 112 19.43 -7.88 -7.53
CA ALA A 112 19.44 -7.85 -9.00
C ALA A 112 19.13 -6.48 -9.61
N ASN A 113 18.41 -5.61 -8.90
CA ASN A 113 17.98 -4.32 -9.44
C ASN A 113 18.25 -3.19 -8.44
N GLY A 114 19.47 -2.64 -8.41
CA GLY A 114 19.86 -1.48 -7.58
C GLY A 114 19.08 -0.16 -7.81
N GLY A 115 17.79 -0.22 -8.12
CA GLY A 115 16.87 0.88 -8.44
C GLY A 115 15.75 1.11 -7.41
N GLY A 116 15.94 0.65 -6.16
CA GLY A 116 15.02 0.88 -5.04
C GLY A 116 13.79 -0.04 -5.01
N THR A 117 12.83 0.27 -4.13
CA THR A 117 11.59 -0.51 -3.98
C THR A 117 10.66 -0.31 -5.18
N TRP A 118 10.23 -1.43 -5.76
CA TRP A 118 9.11 -1.48 -6.71
C TRP A 118 7.81 -1.78 -5.99
N ILE A 119 6.74 -1.11 -6.39
CA ILE A 119 5.39 -1.39 -5.91
C ILE A 119 4.56 -1.89 -7.08
N TYR A 120 4.09 -3.14 -7.00
CA TYR A 120 3.20 -3.76 -7.97
C TYR A 120 1.77 -3.62 -7.48
N VAL A 121 0.92 -2.97 -8.28
CA VAL A 121 -0.44 -2.60 -7.88
C VAL A 121 -1.42 -3.27 -8.80
N HIS A 122 -2.31 -4.07 -8.22
CA HIS A 122 -3.44 -4.65 -8.93
C HIS A 122 -4.69 -3.78 -8.73
N GLU A 123 -5.18 -3.19 -9.82
CA GLU A 123 -6.43 -2.44 -9.86
C GLU A 123 -7.52 -3.30 -10.52
N THR A 124 -8.66 -3.40 -9.85
CA THR A 124 -9.88 -3.97 -10.45
C THR A 124 -10.97 -2.92 -10.40
N GLN A 125 -11.30 -2.35 -11.55
CA GLN A 125 -12.48 -1.51 -11.66
C GLN A 125 -13.70 -2.42 -11.67
N TYR A 126 -14.62 -2.19 -10.73
CA TYR A 126 -15.84 -2.96 -10.49
C TYR A 126 -16.40 -3.61 -11.77
N LEU A 127 -16.21 -4.93 -11.90
CA LEU A 127 -16.74 -5.80 -12.97
C LEU A 127 -16.33 -5.50 -14.43
N ALA A 128 -15.32 -4.65 -14.68
CA ALA A 128 -15.05 -4.18 -16.05
C ALA A 128 -13.75 -4.73 -16.66
N TYR A 129 -12.63 -4.63 -15.94
CA TYR A 129 -11.31 -5.10 -16.37
C TYR A 129 -10.31 -5.01 -15.21
N THR A 130 -9.25 -5.80 -15.30
CA THR A 130 -8.12 -5.81 -14.39
C THR A 130 -6.95 -5.05 -15.01
N THR A 131 -6.27 -4.21 -14.24
CA THR A 131 -4.99 -3.60 -14.62
C THR A 131 -3.95 -3.90 -13.55
N ALA A 132 -2.72 -4.15 -13.98
CA ALA A 132 -1.58 -4.19 -13.08
C ALA A 132 -0.57 -3.11 -13.47
N TYR A 133 -0.06 -2.44 -12.46
CA TYR A 133 0.91 -1.37 -12.58
C TYR A 133 2.18 -1.75 -11.82
N ARG A 134 3.32 -1.27 -12.29
CA ARG A 134 4.55 -1.19 -11.51
C ARG A 134 4.87 0.28 -11.24
N TYR A 135 5.25 0.59 -10.02
CA TYR A 135 5.68 1.92 -9.61
C TYR A 135 7.15 1.89 -9.17
N SER A 136 7.98 2.73 -9.79
CA SER A 136 9.32 3.01 -9.29
C SER A 136 9.22 4.10 -8.24
N VAL A 137 9.56 3.78 -6.98
CA VAL A 137 9.57 4.78 -5.91
C VAL A 137 10.66 5.82 -6.16
N GLN A 138 11.84 5.39 -6.63
CA GLN A 138 12.96 6.26 -6.96
C GLN A 138 12.61 7.27 -8.08
N HIS A 139 12.05 6.79 -9.19
CA HIS A 139 11.76 7.62 -10.36
C HIS A 139 10.37 8.26 -10.32
N LYS A 140 9.58 7.96 -9.28
CA LYS A 140 8.17 8.36 -9.14
C LYS A 140 7.33 8.08 -10.39
N LYS A 141 7.62 6.98 -11.07
CA LYS A 141 7.02 6.63 -12.37
C LYS A 141 6.11 5.42 -12.20
N LEU A 142 4.85 5.57 -12.65
CA LEU A 142 3.88 4.50 -12.71
C LEU A 142 3.74 3.99 -14.14
N GLU A 143 3.87 2.68 -14.33
CA GLU A 143 3.78 2.04 -15.64
C GLU A 143 2.73 0.93 -15.61
N CYS A 144 1.81 0.93 -16.57
CA CYS A 144 0.85 -0.16 -16.74
C CYS A 144 1.57 -1.34 -17.40
N VAL A 145 1.68 -2.46 -16.69
CA VAL A 145 2.34 -3.69 -17.18
C VAL A 145 1.35 -4.72 -17.69
N TYR A 146 0.09 -4.67 -17.23
CA TYR A 146 -0.95 -5.56 -17.70
C TYR A 146 -2.32 -4.87 -17.72
N LYS A 147 -3.14 -5.27 -18.68
CA LYS A 147 -4.54 -4.89 -18.77
C LYS A 147 -5.34 -6.06 -19.34
N SER A 148 -6.35 -6.51 -18.63
CA SER A 148 -7.20 -7.61 -19.09
C SER A 148 -7.99 -7.19 -20.32
N PRO A 149 -8.32 -8.14 -21.22
CA PRO A 149 -9.33 -7.93 -22.24
C PRO A 149 -10.65 -7.46 -21.62
N LYS A 150 -11.39 -6.62 -22.36
CA LYS A 150 -12.72 -6.17 -21.92
C LYS A 150 -13.67 -7.39 -21.85
N GLY A 151 -14.42 -7.52 -20.76
CA GLY A 151 -15.45 -8.55 -20.60
C GLY A 151 -14.95 -9.90 -20.07
N ALA A 152 -13.67 -10.04 -19.74
CA ALA A 152 -13.16 -11.19 -19.00
C ALA A 152 -13.51 -11.07 -17.50
N SER A 153 -13.79 -12.19 -16.85
CA SER A 153 -13.95 -12.22 -15.39
C SER A 153 -12.63 -11.83 -14.71
N PRO A 154 -12.65 -10.93 -13.71
CA PRO A 154 -11.44 -10.59 -12.98
C PRO A 154 -10.94 -11.80 -12.19
N GLU A 155 -9.66 -12.14 -12.37
CA GLU A 155 -8.94 -13.04 -11.48
C GLU A 155 -8.30 -12.24 -10.35
N PHE A 156 -8.38 -12.74 -9.11
CA PHE A 156 -7.95 -12.03 -7.90
C PHE A 156 -6.78 -12.76 -7.23
N SER A 157 -5.55 -12.24 -7.31
CA SER A 157 -4.45 -12.71 -6.46
C SER A 157 -3.30 -11.71 -6.37
N THR A 158 -2.71 -11.61 -5.18
CA THR A 158 -1.44 -10.91 -4.88
C THR A 158 -0.28 -11.88 -4.70
N LYS A 159 -0.38 -13.09 -5.26
CA LYS A 159 0.77 -14.00 -5.30
C LYS A 159 1.88 -13.30 -6.08
N SER A 160 3.04 -13.16 -5.46
CA SER A 160 4.24 -12.60 -6.10
C SER A 160 4.60 -13.33 -7.40
N THR A 161 4.24 -14.62 -7.51
CA THR A 161 4.37 -15.44 -8.73
C THR A 161 3.51 -14.99 -9.92
N TRP A 162 2.62 -14.01 -9.77
CA TRP A 162 1.86 -13.42 -10.89
C TRP A 162 2.56 -12.22 -11.53
N PHE A 163 3.59 -11.71 -10.87
CA PHE A 163 4.34 -10.51 -11.28
C PHE A 163 5.79 -10.83 -11.67
N VAL A 164 6.08 -12.10 -11.99
CA VAL A 164 7.40 -12.54 -12.45
C VAL A 164 7.81 -11.69 -13.67
N PRO A 165 9.05 -11.19 -13.74
CA PRO A 165 9.54 -10.36 -14.84
C PRO A 165 9.33 -10.97 -16.23
#